data_AF-A0A2H4PUD4-F1
#
_entry.id   AF-A0A2H4PUD4-F1
#
_cell.length_a   1.000
_cell.length_b   1.000
_cell.length_c   1.000
_cell.angle_alpha   90.00
_cell.angle_beta   90.00
_cell.angle_gamma   90.00
#
_symmetry.space_group_name_H-M   'P 1'
#
loop_
_entity.id
_entity.type
_entity.pdbx_description
1 polymer ?
#
loop_
_entity_poly.entity_id
_entity_poly.type
_entity_poly.pdbx_seq_one_letter_code
_entity_poly.pdbx_strand_id
1 'polypeptide(L)' 'MSLFFKWQRLMFILISLEFIVMSLFILFSGDLNEMMFFYFMCFSVVSSVLGMVIMVGNVKFYGSDLCLF' A
#
# COMPACT_ATOMS: atom_id res chain seq x y z
N MET A 1 -9.49 12.98 0.41
CA MET A 1 -8.57 14.02 -0.11
C MET A 1 -7.32 14.17 0.78
N SER A 2 -6.70 13.07 1.20
CA SER A 2 -5.45 13.06 1.98
C SER A 2 -4.27 12.45 1.23
N LEU A 3 -4.56 11.60 0.24
CA LEU A 3 -3.59 10.93 -0.64
C LEU A 3 -2.76 11.91 -1.48
N PHE A 4 -3.41 12.91 -2.11
CA PHE A 4 -2.74 13.86 -2.99
C PHE A 4 -2.05 15.02 -2.25
N PHE A 5 -2.46 15.32 -1.01
CA PHE A 5 -2.00 16.53 -0.30
C PHE A 5 -0.73 16.30 0.54
N LYS A 6 -0.31 15.04 0.74
CA LYS A 6 0.89 14.64 1.51
C LYS A 6 1.88 13.82 0.67
N TRP A 7 2.08 14.25 -0.58
CA TRP A 7 2.95 13.58 -1.55
C TRP A 7 4.44 13.55 -1.17
N GLN A 8 4.85 14.27 -0.12
CA GLN A 8 6.22 14.26 0.39
C GLN A 8 6.59 13.01 1.21
N ARG A 9 5.61 12.17 1.60
CA ARG A 9 5.86 11.02 2.46
C ARG A 9 5.27 9.75 1.84
N LEU A 10 6.12 8.97 1.16
CA LEU A 10 5.77 7.69 0.55
C LEU A 10 5.07 6.75 1.54
N MET A 11 5.41 6.82 2.83
CA MET A 11 4.74 6.07 3.91
C MET A 11 3.23 6.32 3.98
N PHE A 12 2.76 7.56 3.84
CA PHE A 12 1.32 7.84 3.89
C PHE A 12 0.57 7.24 2.69
N ILE A 13 1.23 7.16 1.52
CA ILE A 13 0.67 6.54 0.32
C ILE A 13 0.57 5.02 0.52
N LEU A 14 1.60 4.39 1.09
CA LEU A 14 1.58 2.96 1.41
C LEU A 14 0.45 2.60 2.39
N ILE A 15 0.34 3.35 3.49
CA ILE A 15 -0.70 3.12 4.51
C ILE A 15 -2.10 3.31 3.91
N SER A 16 -2.31 4.35 3.12
CA SER A 16 -3.62 4.59 2.50
C SER A 16 -3.97 3.54 1.44
N LEU A 17 -2.98 2.98 0.74
CA LEU A 17 -3.18 1.86 -0.17
C LEU A 17 -3.62 0.59 0.59
N GLU A 18 -3.03 0.31 1.76
CA GLU A 18 -3.50 -0.80 2.61
C GLU A 18 -4.94 -0.59 3.09
N PHE A 19 -5.32 0.62 3.50
CA PHE A 19 -6.71 0.92 3.86
C PHE A 19 -7.69 0.75 2.69
N ILE A 20 -7.28 1.03 1.45
CA ILE A 20 -8.08 0.78 0.24
C ILE A 20 -8.24 -0.72 -0.02
N VAL A 21 -7.18 -1.51 0.17
CA VAL A 21 -7.26 -2.96 0.02
C VAL A 21 -8.22 -3.56 1.07
N MET A 22 -8.19 -3.06 2.30
CA MET A 22 -9.12 -3.49 3.35
C MET A 22 -10.58 -3.14 3.04
N SER A 23 -10.86 -1.96 2.48
CA SER A 23 -12.22 -1.59 2.10
C SER A 23 -12.74 -2.40 0.91
N LEU A 24 -11.87 -2.68 -0.08
CA LEU A 24 -12.18 -3.59 -1.19
C LEU A 24 -12.42 -5.02 -0.70
N PHE A 25 -11.63 -5.48 0.27
CA PHE A 25 -11.80 -6.81 0.86
C PHE A 25 -13.17 -6.98 1.51
N ILE A 26 -13.64 -5.96 2.26
CA ILE A 26 -14.98 -5.97 2.85
C ILE A 26 -16.06 -6.04 1.76
N LEU A 27 -15.92 -5.23 0.72
CA LEU A 27 -16.91 -5.16 -0.37
C LEU A 27 -16.97 -6.44 -1.19
N PHE A 28 -15.82 -7.05 -1.49
CA PHE A 28 -15.73 -8.26 -2.29
C PHE A 28 -15.97 -9.57 -1.52
N SER A 29 -15.93 -9.54 -0.18
CA SER A 29 -16.18 -10.72 0.67
C SER A 29 -17.57 -11.34 0.47
N GLY A 30 -18.56 -10.56 0.00
CA GLY A 30 -19.91 -11.02 -0.27
C GLY A 30 -20.15 -11.59 -1.67
N ASP A 31 -19.33 -11.20 -2.66
CA ASP A 31 -19.61 -11.45 -4.09
C ASP A 31 -18.56 -12.34 -4.79
N LEU A 32 -17.36 -12.52 -4.24
CA LEU A 32 -16.29 -13.27 -4.92
C LEU A 32 -16.31 -14.77 -4.60
N ASN A 33 -15.96 -15.58 -5.62
CA ASN A 33 -15.61 -16.99 -5.46
C ASN A 33 -14.35 -17.17 -4.59
N GLU A 34 -14.31 -18.26 -3.83
CA GLU A 34 -13.23 -18.62 -2.88
C GLU A 34 -11.82 -18.52 -3.48
N MET A 35 -11.64 -18.95 -4.74
CA MET A 35 -10.37 -18.92 -5.44
C MET A 35 -9.89 -17.48 -5.75
N MET A 36 -10.82 -16.58 -6.09
CA MET A 36 -10.50 -15.18 -6.39
C MET A 36 -10.14 -14.41 -5.11
N PHE A 37 -10.77 -14.77 -4.00
CA PHE A 37 -10.44 -14.23 -2.68
C PHE A 37 -9.02 -14.60 -2.24
N PHE A 38 -8.62 -15.85 -2.46
CA PHE A 38 -7.25 -16.29 -2.17
C PHE A 38 -6.21 -15.55 -3.02
N TYR A 39 -6.48 -15.36 -4.31
CA TYR A 39 -5.61 -14.58 -5.19
C TYR A 39 -5.48 -13.13 -4.73
N PHE A 40 -6.58 -12.49 -4.32
CA PHE A 40 -6.59 -11.12 -3.84
C PHE A 40 -5.78 -10.96 -2.54
N MET A 41 -5.86 -11.92 -1.62
CA MET A 41 -5.04 -11.95 -0.41
C MET A 41 -3.54 -12.12 -0.71
N CYS A 42 -3.17 -12.99 -1.65
CA CYS A 42 -1.76 -13.12 -2.04
C CYS A 42 -1.25 -11.83 -2.71
N PHE A 43 -2.07 -11.22 -3.56
CA PHE A 43 -1.72 -9.97 -4.22
C PHE A 43 -1.53 -8.82 -3.23
N SER A 44 -2.35 -8.72 -2.18
CA SER A 44 -2.21 -7.68 -1.16
C SER A 44 -0.87 -7.78 -0.43
N VAL A 45 -0.45 -8.98 -0.03
CA VAL A 45 0.85 -9.22 0.62
C VAL A 45 2.02 -8.88 -0.31
N VAL A 46 1.94 -9.29 -1.59
CA VAL A 46 3.02 -8.96 -2.55
C VAL A 46 3.11 -7.45 -2.76
N SER A 47 1.97 -6.76 -2.85
CA SER A 47 1.92 -5.31 -3.04
C SER A 47 2.50 -4.53 -1.87
N SER A 48 2.29 -4.98 -0.62
CA SER A 48 2.84 -4.31 0.57
C SER A 48 4.35 -4.51 0.70
N VAL A 49 4.85 -5.71 0.41
CA VAL A 49 6.30 -5.99 0.39
C VAL A 49 7.00 -5.17 -0.69
N LEU A 50 6.46 -5.16 -1.91
CA LEU A 50 7.03 -4.35 -3.00
C LEU A 50 7.01 -2.85 -2.64
N GLY A 51 5.93 -2.36 -2.03
CA GLY A 51 5.82 -0.98 -1.57
C GLY A 51 6.91 -0.59 -0.57
N MET A 52 7.20 -1.46 0.41
CA MET A 52 8.30 -1.25 1.36
C MET A 52 9.67 -1.29 0.70
N VAL A 53 9.89 -2.21 -0.25
CA VAL A 53 11.16 -2.29 -1.00
C VAL A 53 11.42 -1.01 -1.79
N ILE A 54 10.38 -0.46 -2.44
CA ILE A 54 10.47 0.81 -3.16
C ILE A 54 10.79 1.96 -2.19
N MET A 55 10.18 2.01 -1.00
CA MET A 55 10.51 3.03 0.01
C MET A 55 11.98 2.95 0.42
N VAL A 56 12.46 1.76 0.79
CA VAL A 56 13.87 1.56 1.19
C VAL A 56 14.83 1.91 0.05
N GLY A 57 14.45 1.59 -1.20
CA GLY A 57 15.20 2.00 -2.38
C GLY A 57 15.30 3.52 -2.50
N ASN A 58 14.18 4.23 -2.37
CA ASN A 58 14.16 5.69 -2.45
C ASN A 58 15.01 6.35 -1.35
N VAL A 59 14.96 5.84 -0.11
CA VAL A 59 15.83 6.30 0.99
C VAL A 59 17.31 6.13 0.65
N LYS A 60 17.69 4.97 0.08
CA LYS A 60 19.09 4.67 -0.26
C LYS A 60 19.65 5.55 -1.37
N PHE A 61 18.84 5.89 -2.39
CA PHE A 61 19.30 6.67 -3.55
C PHE A 61 19.18 8.18 -3.35
N TYR A 62 18.12 8.65 -2.70
CA TYR A 62 17.85 10.08 -2.54
C TYR A 62 18.25 10.62 -1.16
N GLY A 63 18.66 9.75 -0.22
CA GLY A 63 19.31 10.12 1.05
C GLY A 63 18.43 10.82 2.08
N SER A 64 17.26 11.34 1.68
CA SER A 64 16.26 11.89 2.58
C SER A 64 14.88 11.31 2.26
N ASP A 65 14.47 10.31 3.03
CA ASP A 65 13.08 10.40 3.48
C ASP A 65 13.06 11.63 4.40
N LEU A 66 12.19 12.59 4.12
CA LEU A 66 11.94 13.78 4.94
C LEU A 66 11.33 13.37 6.30
N CYS A 67 12.08 12.57 7.05
CA CYS A 67 11.64 11.91 8.27
C CYS A 67 11.86 12.77 9.50
N LEU A 68 12.71 13.80 9.46
CA LEU A 68 12.85 14.73 10.58
C LEU A 68 13.14 16.15 10.09
N PHE A 69 12.22 17.05 10.48
CA PHE A 69 12.08 18.49 10.23
C PHE A 69 11.21 18.88 9.02
#